data_AF-A0A2D6NXB2-F1
#
_entry.id   AF-A0A2D6NXB2-F1
#
_cell.length_a   1.000
_cell.length_b   1.000
_cell.length_c   1.000
_cell.angle_alpha   90.00
_cell.angle_beta   90.00
_cell.angle_gamma   90.00
#
_symmetry.space_group_name_H-M   'P 1'
#
loop_
_entity.id
_entity.type
_entity.pdbx_description
1 polymer ?
#
loop_
_entity_poly.entity_id
_entity_poly.type
_entity_poly.pdbx_seq_one_letter_code
_entity_poly.pdbx_strand_id
1 'polypeptide(L)'
;MSDPKILIGCPTSFHKEYALPEYAKALKALTYSNHDILLVDNSKDDNYKKKIEAHGLPVIKGHWFESARDRIIASRNILRQKTLEKGYDYFFSLEQDVLPPPNILQDLLKHNKQLITAIYFADNVIPGQTLPQLIPLVYVLEDPKTLSMRPLNNIELWDKQGLMEVVSAGLGCVLIHKDILKQVKFRYEKNTFDDRWFFIDIYHKKIPVFADTSLKCKHLIHNRPYPWSSIQK
;
A
#
# COMPACT_ATOMS: atom_id res chain seq x y z
N MET A 1 -28.18 -2.91 -0.89
CA MET A 1 -27.16 -2.01 -1.44
C MET A 1 -26.25 -2.83 -2.35
N SER A 2 -25.79 -2.31 -3.48
CA SER A 2 -24.82 -3.02 -4.32
C SER A 2 -23.48 -3.12 -3.61
N ASP A 3 -22.76 -4.22 -3.80
CA ASP A 3 -21.41 -4.39 -3.27
C ASP A 3 -20.49 -3.25 -3.76
N PRO A 4 -19.64 -2.64 -2.91
CA PRO A 4 -18.77 -1.52 -3.30
C PRO A 4 -17.86 -1.84 -4.48
N LYS A 5 -17.72 -0.93 -5.46
CA LYS A 5 -16.79 -1.15 -6.57
C LYS A 5 -15.37 -0.72 -6.19
N ILE A 6 -14.39 -1.60 -6.35
CA ILE A 6 -13.01 -1.36 -5.90
C ILE A 6 -12.02 -1.30 -7.07
N LEU A 7 -11.15 -0.28 -7.08
CA LEU A 7 -9.95 -0.28 -7.93
C LEU A 7 -8.77 -0.83 -7.13
N ILE A 8 -8.19 -1.94 -7.58
CA ILE A 8 -6.95 -2.49 -7.00
C ILE A 8 -5.76 -2.03 -7.83
N GLY A 9 -4.72 -1.53 -7.20
CA GLY A 9 -3.55 -1.11 -7.96
C GLY A 9 -2.38 -0.56 -7.14
N CYS A 10 -1.24 -0.43 -7.81
CA CYS A 10 -0.07 0.25 -7.30
C CYS A 10 0.79 0.84 -8.43
N PRO A 11 1.63 1.83 -8.10
CA PRO A 11 2.84 2.11 -8.86
C PRO A 11 3.75 0.88 -8.89
N THR A 12 4.35 0.59 -10.03
CA THR A 12 5.36 -0.46 -10.16
C THR A 12 6.47 -0.08 -11.15
N SER A 13 7.58 -0.80 -11.14
CA SER A 13 8.65 -0.72 -12.14
C SER A 13 9.36 -2.05 -12.26
N PHE A 14 10.30 -2.18 -13.21
CA PHE A 14 11.15 -3.36 -13.34
C PHE A 14 11.88 -3.72 -12.02
N HIS A 15 12.03 -2.77 -11.10
CA HIS A 15 12.54 -3.01 -9.74
C HIS A 15 11.62 -3.88 -8.85
N LYS A 16 10.47 -4.32 -9.36
CA LYS A 16 9.53 -5.20 -8.67
C LYS A 16 9.22 -6.44 -9.51
N GLU A 17 9.96 -6.67 -10.61
CA GLU A 17 9.79 -7.83 -11.48
C GLU A 17 9.88 -9.16 -10.73
N TYR A 18 10.76 -9.25 -9.74
CA TYR A 18 10.92 -10.45 -8.91
C TYR A 18 9.62 -10.91 -8.23
N ALA A 19 8.68 -9.99 -7.98
CA ALA A 19 7.41 -10.27 -7.33
C ALA A 19 6.25 -10.52 -8.32
N LEU A 20 6.43 -10.18 -9.61
CA LEU A 20 5.34 -10.17 -10.59
C LEU A 20 4.60 -11.51 -10.73
N PRO A 21 5.27 -12.68 -10.81
CA PRO A 21 4.56 -13.95 -10.93
C PRO A 21 3.68 -14.28 -9.72
N GLU A 22 4.21 -14.11 -8.50
CA GLU A 22 3.46 -14.38 -7.26
C GLU A 22 2.32 -13.37 -7.07
N TYR A 23 2.57 -12.09 -7.39
CA TYR A 23 1.57 -11.03 -7.35
C TYR A 23 0.40 -11.28 -8.31
N ALA A 24 0.70 -11.66 -9.56
CA ALA A 24 -0.33 -11.99 -10.54
C ALA A 24 -1.19 -13.18 -10.08
N LYS A 25 -0.58 -14.18 -9.44
CA LYS A 25 -1.31 -15.31 -8.85
C LYS A 25 -2.20 -14.84 -7.69
N ALA A 26 -1.68 -13.99 -6.80
CA ALA A 26 -2.44 -13.48 -5.66
C ALA A 26 -3.65 -12.65 -6.10
N LEU A 27 -3.49 -11.76 -7.09
CA LEU A 27 -4.59 -10.97 -7.65
C LEU A 27 -5.68 -11.86 -8.27
N LYS A 28 -5.30 -12.88 -9.06
CA LYS A 28 -6.24 -13.83 -9.67
C LYS A 28 -6.95 -14.72 -8.65
N ALA A 29 -6.37 -14.88 -7.46
CA ALA A 29 -6.97 -15.67 -6.38
C ALA A 29 -7.95 -14.86 -5.52
N LEU A 30 -8.03 -13.53 -5.70
CA LEU A 30 -8.99 -12.71 -4.96
C LEU A 30 -10.42 -13.17 -5.22
N THR A 31 -11.19 -13.28 -4.14
CA THR A 31 -12.53 -13.86 -4.15
C THR A 31 -13.64 -12.82 -4.22
N TYR A 32 -13.33 -11.55 -3.98
CA TYR A 32 -14.28 -10.45 -4.13
C TYR A 32 -14.51 -10.19 -5.61
N SER A 33 -15.76 -10.17 -6.09
CA SER A 33 -16.04 -10.09 -7.53
C SER A 33 -16.10 -8.67 -8.09
N ASN A 34 -16.54 -7.68 -7.31
CA ASN A 34 -16.79 -6.32 -7.80
C ASN A 34 -15.54 -5.43 -7.75
N HIS A 35 -14.50 -5.82 -8.47
CA HIS A 35 -13.26 -5.05 -8.54
C HIS A 35 -12.70 -4.98 -9.97
N ASP A 36 -11.93 -3.93 -10.22
CA ASP A 36 -11.05 -3.83 -11.38
C ASP A 36 -9.59 -3.74 -10.90
N ILE A 37 -8.65 -4.14 -11.75
CA ILE A 37 -7.21 -4.05 -11.48
C ILE A 37 -6.60 -3.01 -12.43
N LEU A 38 -5.67 -2.20 -11.93
CA LEU A 38 -4.83 -1.34 -12.75
C LEU A 38 -3.45 -1.15 -12.12
N LEU A 39 -2.40 -1.56 -12.84
CA LEU A 39 -1.02 -1.23 -12.47
C LEU A 39 -0.55 -0.01 -13.27
N VAL A 40 0.36 0.77 -12.68
CA VAL A 40 1.03 1.88 -13.37
C VAL A 40 2.52 1.58 -13.41
N ASP A 41 3.01 1.10 -14.55
CA ASP A 41 4.43 0.87 -14.76
C ASP A 41 5.14 2.21 -14.98
N ASN A 42 6.05 2.56 -14.09
CA ASN A 42 6.88 3.76 -14.18
C ASN A 42 8.35 3.46 -14.54
N SER A 43 8.62 2.31 -15.15
CA SER A 43 9.94 2.04 -15.75
C SER A 43 10.27 3.05 -16.86
N LYS A 44 11.54 3.14 -17.26
CA LYS A 44 11.96 4.08 -18.33
C LYS A 44 11.41 3.72 -19.71
N ASP A 45 11.35 2.43 -20.00
CA ASP A 45 10.87 1.87 -21.26
C ASP A 45 9.66 0.95 -21.03
N ASP A 46 9.09 0.42 -22.12
CA ASP A 46 7.90 -0.44 -22.08
C ASP A 46 8.22 -1.93 -21.87
N ASN A 47 9.48 -2.32 -21.67
CA ASN A 47 9.83 -3.74 -21.55
C ASN A 47 9.13 -4.37 -20.34
N TYR A 48 9.11 -3.67 -19.20
CA TYR A 48 8.45 -4.17 -18.00
C TYR A 48 6.92 -4.19 -18.13
N LYS A 49 6.33 -3.15 -18.72
CA LYS A 49 4.90 -3.14 -19.09
C LYS A 49 4.51 -4.39 -19.88
N LYS A 50 5.28 -4.75 -20.92
CA LYS A 50 5.02 -5.96 -21.74
C LYS A 50 5.05 -7.25 -20.92
N LYS A 51 5.96 -7.34 -19.94
CA LYS A 51 6.00 -8.50 -19.02
C LYS A 51 4.76 -8.56 -18.14
N ILE A 52 4.29 -7.42 -17.62
CA ILE A 52 3.04 -7.37 -16.84
C ILE A 52 1.85 -7.83 -17.69
N GLU A 53 1.76 -7.36 -18.94
CA GLU A 53 0.71 -7.76 -19.89
C GLU A 53 0.76 -9.26 -20.19
N ALA A 54 1.95 -9.86 -20.31
CA ALA A 54 2.12 -11.29 -20.51
C ALA A 54 1.60 -12.14 -19.33
N HIS A 55 1.51 -11.56 -18.12
CA HIS A 55 0.85 -12.20 -16.97
C HIS A 55 -0.68 -12.00 -16.97
N GLY A 56 -1.24 -11.30 -17.95
CA GLY A 56 -2.66 -11.01 -18.08
C GLY A 56 -3.16 -9.95 -17.10
N LEU A 57 -2.29 -9.04 -16.66
CA LEU A 57 -2.67 -7.96 -15.74
C LEU A 57 -2.87 -6.64 -16.50
N PRO A 58 -3.94 -5.88 -16.21
CA PRO A 58 -4.12 -4.54 -16.78
C PRO A 58 -3.05 -3.58 -16.28
N VAL A 59 -2.39 -2.90 -17.21
CA VAL A 59 -1.30 -1.96 -16.91
C VAL A 59 -1.32 -0.79 -17.89
N ILE A 60 -1.00 0.38 -17.37
CA ILE A 60 -0.72 1.57 -18.18
C ILE A 60 0.70 2.08 -17.91
N LYS A 61 1.21 2.88 -18.85
CA LYS A 61 2.48 3.55 -18.70
C LYS A 61 2.33 4.80 -17.84
N GLY A 62 3.09 4.89 -16.76
CA GLY A 62 3.25 6.11 -15.96
C GLY A 62 4.29 7.04 -16.57
N HIS A 63 4.28 8.30 -16.13
CA HIS A 63 5.32 9.26 -16.48
C HIS A 63 6.65 8.86 -15.85
N TRP A 64 7.72 8.91 -16.64
CA TRP A 64 9.07 8.66 -16.16
C TRP A 64 9.74 9.96 -15.71
N PHE A 65 10.38 9.89 -14.54
CA PHE A 65 11.20 10.93 -13.94
C PHE A 65 12.50 10.29 -13.45
N GLU A 66 13.56 11.06 -13.21
CA GLU A 66 14.81 10.54 -12.63
C GLU A 66 14.60 10.05 -11.19
N SER A 67 13.88 10.80 -10.36
CA SER A 67 13.57 10.42 -8.97
C SER A 67 12.53 9.29 -8.93
N ALA A 68 12.82 8.23 -8.16
CA ALA A 68 11.83 7.19 -7.88
C ALA A 68 10.61 7.74 -7.14
N ARG A 69 10.78 8.74 -6.26
CA ARG A 69 9.67 9.34 -5.53
C ARG A 69 8.71 10.07 -6.46
N ASP A 70 9.21 10.85 -7.41
CA ASP A 70 8.39 11.53 -8.43
C ASP A 70 7.58 10.51 -9.24
N ARG A 71 8.24 9.43 -9.69
CA ARG A 71 7.58 8.34 -10.42
C ARG A 71 6.45 7.69 -9.62
N ILE A 72 6.69 7.41 -8.33
CA ILE A 72 5.69 6.83 -7.43
C ILE A 72 4.51 7.79 -7.24
N ILE A 73 4.75 9.07 -6.97
CA ILE A 73 3.69 10.07 -6.76
C ILE A 73 2.83 10.27 -8.00
N ALA A 74 3.45 10.44 -9.16
CA ALA A 74 2.72 10.60 -10.40
C ALA A 74 1.81 9.38 -10.64
N SER A 75 2.36 8.18 -10.42
CA SER A 75 1.62 6.91 -10.57
C SER A 75 0.47 6.76 -9.57
N ARG A 76 0.67 7.09 -8.29
CA ARG A 76 -0.41 7.04 -7.28
C ARG A 76 -1.51 8.04 -7.57
N ASN A 77 -1.17 9.23 -8.04
CA ASN A 77 -2.18 10.23 -8.40
C ASN A 77 -2.97 9.85 -9.65
N ILE A 78 -2.38 9.11 -10.61
CA ILE A 78 -3.14 8.50 -11.72
C ILE A 78 -4.17 7.50 -11.18
N LEU A 79 -3.77 6.60 -10.27
CA LEU A 79 -4.69 5.63 -9.65
C LEU A 79 -5.81 6.32 -8.85
N ARG A 80 -5.45 7.35 -8.08
CA ARG A 80 -6.40 8.21 -7.37
C ARG A 80 -7.41 8.84 -8.32
N GLN A 81 -6.95 9.50 -9.38
CA GLN A 81 -7.83 10.12 -10.38
C GLN A 81 -8.74 9.10 -11.05
N LYS A 82 -8.18 7.95 -11.46
CA LYS A 82 -8.96 6.85 -12.03
C LYS A 82 -10.07 6.37 -11.10
N THR A 83 -9.77 6.25 -9.81
CA THR A 83 -10.76 5.86 -8.78
C THR A 83 -11.92 6.85 -8.77
N LEU A 84 -11.62 8.15 -8.73
CA LEU A 84 -12.61 9.22 -8.65
C LEU A 84 -13.44 9.39 -9.95
N GLU A 85 -12.79 9.36 -11.11
CA GLU A 85 -13.42 9.64 -12.41
C GLU A 85 -14.27 8.47 -12.92
N LYS A 86 -13.93 7.24 -12.55
CA LYS A 86 -14.64 6.03 -12.99
C LYS A 86 -15.64 5.50 -11.97
N GLY A 87 -15.92 6.27 -10.92
CA GLY A 87 -16.99 5.98 -9.96
C GLY A 87 -16.73 4.79 -9.06
N TYR A 88 -15.47 4.47 -8.77
CA TYR A 88 -15.13 3.47 -7.75
C TYR A 88 -15.42 4.00 -6.35
N ASP A 89 -15.85 3.12 -5.44
CA ASP A 89 -16.10 3.45 -4.04
C ASP A 89 -14.82 3.44 -3.21
N TYR A 90 -13.89 2.55 -3.55
CA TYR A 90 -12.62 2.41 -2.87
C TYR A 90 -11.45 2.27 -3.85
N PHE A 91 -10.30 2.78 -3.44
CA PHE A 91 -8.99 2.40 -3.96
C PHE A 91 -8.35 1.43 -2.97
N PHE A 92 -8.01 0.23 -3.42
CA PHE A 92 -7.20 -0.71 -2.68
C PHE A 92 -5.74 -0.61 -3.16
N SER A 93 -4.95 0.12 -2.39
CA SER A 93 -3.51 0.24 -2.62
C SER A 93 -2.85 -1.06 -2.19
N LEU A 94 -2.39 -1.84 -3.17
CA LEU A 94 -1.74 -3.12 -2.97
C LEU A 94 -0.38 -3.13 -3.68
N GLU A 95 0.72 -3.02 -2.93
CA GLU A 95 2.06 -3.01 -3.52
C GLU A 95 2.44 -4.39 -4.08
N GLN A 96 3.20 -4.40 -5.18
CA GLN A 96 3.43 -5.64 -5.94
C GLN A 96 4.15 -6.74 -5.16
N ASP A 97 4.99 -6.40 -4.20
CA ASP A 97 5.66 -7.38 -3.32
C ASP A 97 4.85 -7.76 -2.08
N VAL A 98 3.62 -7.26 -1.92
CA VAL A 98 2.70 -7.62 -0.84
C VAL A 98 1.60 -8.54 -1.36
N LEU A 99 1.54 -9.76 -0.81
CA LEU A 99 0.60 -10.80 -1.22
C LEU A 99 -0.48 -10.99 -0.13
N PRO A 100 -1.73 -10.58 -0.39
CA PRO A 100 -2.79 -10.68 0.60
C PRO A 100 -3.49 -12.05 0.56
N PRO A 101 -4.22 -12.43 1.63
CA PRO A 101 -5.16 -13.55 1.58
C PRO A 101 -6.25 -13.36 0.50
N PRO A 102 -6.76 -14.43 -0.13
CA PRO A 102 -7.81 -14.38 -1.15
C PRO A 102 -9.09 -13.60 -0.78
N ASN A 103 -9.43 -13.57 0.50
CA ASN A 103 -10.64 -12.94 1.08
C ASN A 103 -10.39 -11.54 1.67
N ILE A 104 -9.22 -10.95 1.43
CA ILE A 104 -8.81 -9.70 2.08
C ILE A 104 -9.81 -8.55 1.91
N LEU A 105 -10.40 -8.40 0.72
CA LEU A 105 -11.33 -7.30 0.44
C LEU A 105 -12.63 -7.46 1.21
N GLN A 106 -13.18 -8.68 1.28
CA GLN A 106 -14.36 -8.97 2.08
C GLN A 106 -14.10 -8.70 3.55
N ASP A 107 -12.95 -9.12 4.08
CA ASP A 107 -12.64 -8.94 5.49
C ASP A 107 -12.42 -7.47 5.86
N LEU A 108 -11.73 -6.69 5.02
CA LEU A 108 -11.59 -5.25 5.22
C LEU A 108 -12.94 -4.52 5.11
N LEU A 109 -13.79 -4.88 4.13
CA LEU A 109 -15.10 -4.26 3.94
C LEU A 109 -16.09 -4.53 5.08
N LYS A 110 -16.02 -5.71 5.74
CA LYS A 110 -16.88 -6.04 6.90
C LYS A 110 -16.79 -5.00 8.02
N HIS A 111 -15.66 -4.30 8.15
CA HIS A 111 -15.45 -3.29 9.18
C HIS A 111 -16.12 -1.94 8.88
N ASN A 112 -16.60 -1.73 7.65
CA ASN A 112 -17.25 -0.50 7.20
C ASN A 112 -16.44 0.76 7.54
N LYS A 113 -15.13 0.73 7.27
CA LYS A 113 -14.20 1.84 7.52
C LYS A 113 -13.83 2.54 6.23
N GLN A 114 -13.72 3.87 6.31
CA GLN A 114 -13.26 4.66 5.17
C GLN A 114 -11.76 4.49 4.90
N LEU A 115 -10.97 4.13 5.90
CA LEU A 115 -9.54 3.88 5.78
C LEU A 115 -9.13 2.74 6.69
N ILE A 116 -8.70 1.63 6.09
CA ILE A 116 -8.30 0.43 6.83
C ILE A 116 -7.13 -0.27 6.14
N THR A 117 -6.19 -0.79 6.93
CA THR A 117 -5.01 -1.54 6.45
C THR A 117 -4.97 -2.96 6.98
N ALA A 118 -4.42 -3.87 6.20
CA ALA A 118 -3.92 -5.15 6.71
C ALA A 118 -2.47 -5.00 7.18
N ILE A 119 -1.94 -6.03 7.85
CA ILE A 119 -0.57 -6.04 8.37
C ILE A 119 0.37 -6.66 7.37
N TYR A 120 1.47 -5.98 7.09
CA TYR A 120 2.63 -6.54 6.43
C TYR A 120 3.89 -5.98 7.09
N PHE A 121 4.99 -6.70 6.93
CA PHE A 121 6.22 -6.44 7.68
C PHE A 121 7.35 -6.00 6.74
N ALA A 122 8.28 -5.21 7.24
CA ALA A 122 9.50 -4.86 6.52
C ALA A 122 10.70 -4.85 7.45
N ASP A 123 11.89 -5.10 6.90
CA ASP A 123 13.15 -4.93 7.61
C ASP A 123 13.38 -3.46 7.90
N ASN A 124 13.59 -3.13 9.17
CA ASN A 124 13.95 -1.79 9.59
C ASN A 124 14.93 -1.82 10.76
N VAL A 125 15.79 -0.81 10.84
CA VAL A 125 16.72 -0.66 11.96
C VAL A 125 16.04 0.18 13.04
N ILE A 126 15.78 -0.42 14.19
CA ILE A 126 15.22 0.28 15.34
C ILE A 126 16.33 1.16 15.95
N PRO A 127 16.05 2.43 16.34
CA PRO A 127 17.04 3.26 17.02
C PRO A 127 17.67 2.54 18.22
N GLY A 128 19.01 2.54 18.27
CA GLY A 128 19.78 1.84 19.30
C GLY A 128 20.11 0.38 18.98
N GLN A 129 19.66 -0.16 17.83
CA GLN A 129 20.01 -1.49 17.36
C GLN A 129 20.87 -1.44 16.09
N THR A 130 21.74 -2.43 15.92
CA THR A 130 22.66 -2.53 14.78
C THR A 130 22.15 -3.45 13.67
N LEU A 131 21.25 -4.37 13.98
CA LEU A 131 20.70 -5.33 13.03
C LEU A 131 19.26 -4.93 12.65
N PRO A 132 18.89 -5.00 11.35
CA PRO A 132 17.51 -4.86 10.94
C PRO A 132 16.62 -5.89 11.64
N GLN A 133 15.46 -5.44 12.11
CA GLN A 133 14.40 -6.30 12.59
C GLN A 133 13.20 -6.21 11.68
N LEU A 134 12.46 -7.32 11.62
CA LEU A 134 11.18 -7.38 10.93
C LEU A 134 10.12 -6.65 11.77
N ILE A 135 9.68 -5.49 11.33
CA ILE A 135 8.67 -4.67 12.02
C ILE A 135 7.37 -4.58 11.22
N PRO A 136 6.19 -4.52 11.88
CA PRO A 136 4.95 -4.23 11.17
C PRO A 136 4.97 -2.78 10.66
N LEU A 137 4.53 -2.56 9.42
CA LEU A 137 4.35 -1.21 8.88
C LEU A 137 2.99 -0.62 9.27
N VAL A 138 2.70 -0.64 10.57
CA VAL A 138 1.50 -0.08 11.21
C VAL A 138 1.90 0.50 12.56
N TYR A 139 1.46 1.73 12.83
CA TYR A 139 1.97 2.54 13.92
C TYR A 139 0.85 3.17 14.74
N VAL A 140 1.06 3.20 16.05
CA VAL A 140 0.22 3.91 17.02
C VAL A 140 0.98 5.11 17.59
N LEU A 141 0.23 6.08 18.09
CA LEU A 141 0.80 7.22 18.80
C LEU A 141 1.34 6.74 20.14
N GLU A 142 2.62 7.02 20.40
CA GLU A 142 3.27 6.70 21.67
C GLU A 142 3.14 7.87 22.64
N ASP A 143 3.40 9.10 22.16
CA ASP A 143 3.20 10.32 22.93
C ASP A 143 2.48 11.40 22.08
N PRO A 144 1.24 11.77 22.43
CA PRO A 144 0.48 12.80 21.73
C PRO A 144 1.10 14.20 21.77
N LYS A 145 1.96 14.50 22.76
CA LYS A 145 2.59 15.83 22.89
C LYS A 145 3.74 16.01 21.90
N THR A 146 4.54 14.97 21.72
CA THR A 146 5.68 14.97 20.81
C THR A 146 5.33 14.42 19.42
N LEU A 147 4.14 13.85 19.27
CA LEU A 147 3.70 13.10 18.08
C LEU A 147 4.65 11.95 17.75
N SER A 148 5.30 11.36 18.77
CA SER A 148 6.11 10.16 18.59
C SER A 148 5.21 8.96 18.27
N MET A 149 5.69 8.09 17.39
CA MET A 149 4.97 6.90 16.98
C MET A 149 5.83 5.67 17.23
N ARG A 150 5.18 4.55 17.54
CA ARG A 150 5.82 3.24 17.63
C ARG A 150 5.09 2.24 16.75
N PRO A 151 5.80 1.22 16.21
CA PRO A 151 5.13 0.10 15.57
C PRO A 151 4.26 -0.66 16.58
N LEU A 152 3.28 -1.42 16.07
CA LEU A 152 2.55 -2.37 16.89
C LEU A 152 3.49 -3.40 17.52
N ASN A 153 3.21 -3.78 18.77
CA ASN A 153 3.97 -4.79 19.50
C ASN A 153 3.35 -6.19 19.34
N ASN A 154 4.01 -7.21 19.91
CA ASN A 154 3.55 -8.60 19.80
C ASN A 154 2.16 -8.84 20.39
N ILE A 155 1.80 -8.17 21.49
CA ILE A 155 0.48 -8.32 22.11
C ILE A 155 -0.60 -7.79 21.16
N GLU A 156 -0.36 -6.63 20.55
CA GLU A 156 -1.28 -6.01 19.58
C GLU A 156 -1.39 -6.82 18.27
N LEU A 157 -0.32 -7.48 17.85
CA LEU A 157 -0.28 -8.25 16.60
C LEU A 157 -0.78 -9.69 16.71
N TRP A 158 -0.57 -10.33 17.86
CA TRP A 158 -0.71 -11.78 18.00
C TRP A 158 -1.73 -12.17 19.07
N ASP A 159 -1.69 -11.53 20.24
CA ASP A 159 -2.51 -11.93 21.39
C ASP A 159 -3.89 -11.26 21.41
N LYS A 160 -3.98 -10.03 20.90
CA LYS A 160 -5.20 -9.20 20.88
C LYS A 160 -5.59 -8.81 19.46
N GLN A 161 -5.64 -9.82 18.58
CA GLN A 161 -5.95 -9.60 17.17
C GLN A 161 -7.35 -9.01 16.96
N GLY A 162 -7.48 -8.21 15.91
CA GLY A 162 -8.75 -7.67 15.44
C GLY A 162 -8.64 -6.22 14.98
N LEU A 163 -9.79 -5.55 14.91
CA LEU A 163 -9.86 -4.16 14.53
C LEU A 163 -9.27 -3.25 15.61
N MET A 164 -8.34 -2.38 15.23
CA MET A 164 -7.77 -1.37 16.10
C MET A 164 -7.61 -0.03 15.37
N GLU A 165 -7.68 1.06 16.12
CA GLU A 165 -7.35 2.40 15.62
C GLU A 165 -5.83 2.60 15.66
N VAL A 166 -5.30 3.19 14.60
CA VAL A 166 -3.87 3.45 14.39
C VAL A 166 -3.70 4.88 13.89
N VAL A 167 -2.46 5.39 13.80
CA VAL A 167 -2.20 6.76 13.30
C VAL A 167 -1.46 6.78 11.97
N SER A 168 -0.75 5.70 11.63
CA SER A 168 -0.01 5.60 10.38
C SER A 168 0.19 4.14 9.97
N ALA A 169 0.37 3.91 8.67
CA ALA A 169 0.75 2.62 8.11
C ALA A 169 1.60 2.82 6.84
N GLY A 170 2.11 1.74 6.28
CA GLY A 170 2.57 1.76 4.89
C GLY A 170 1.40 1.61 3.91
N LEU A 171 1.60 1.96 2.64
CA LEU A 171 0.57 1.91 1.59
C LEU A 171 0.49 0.56 0.85
N GLY A 172 1.10 -0.49 1.40
CA GLY A 172 1.25 -1.78 0.73
C GLY A 172 0.02 -2.68 0.74
N CYS A 173 -0.95 -2.45 1.63
CA CYS A 173 -2.22 -3.18 1.67
C CYS A 173 -3.30 -2.35 2.40
N VAL A 174 -3.75 -1.27 1.75
CA VAL A 174 -4.65 -0.26 2.36
C VAL A 174 -5.88 -0.05 1.50
N LEU A 175 -7.06 -0.14 2.11
CA LEU A 175 -8.35 0.18 1.50
C LEU A 175 -8.76 1.62 1.85
N ILE A 176 -8.93 2.45 0.84
CA ILE A 176 -9.13 3.90 0.97
C ILE A 176 -10.42 4.31 0.26
N HIS A 177 -11.39 4.84 1.00
CA HIS A 177 -12.66 5.30 0.46
C HIS A 177 -12.49 6.53 -0.42
N LYS A 178 -13.32 6.64 -1.47
CA LYS A 178 -13.29 7.76 -2.43
C LYS A 178 -13.39 9.13 -1.77
N ASP A 179 -14.11 9.27 -0.66
CA ASP A 179 -14.27 10.56 0.01
C ASP A 179 -12.98 11.03 0.68
N ILE A 180 -12.10 10.10 1.08
CA ILE A 180 -10.75 10.44 1.52
C ILE A 180 -9.90 10.87 0.32
N LEU A 181 -9.98 10.13 -0.78
CA LEU A 181 -9.24 10.44 -2.01
C LEU A 181 -9.64 11.81 -2.58
N LYS A 182 -10.89 12.25 -2.44
CA LYS A 182 -11.31 13.63 -2.81
C LYS A 182 -10.55 14.70 -2.03
N GLN A 183 -10.24 14.42 -0.77
CA GLN A 183 -9.65 15.37 0.18
C GLN A 183 -8.12 15.31 0.24
N VAL A 184 -7.52 14.16 -0.11
CA VAL A 184 -6.08 13.89 0.02
C VAL A 184 -5.50 13.52 -1.34
N LYS A 185 -4.43 14.20 -1.72
CA LYS A 185 -3.60 13.86 -2.89
C LYS A 185 -2.33 13.19 -2.39
N PHE A 186 -1.81 12.21 -3.15
CA PHE A 186 -0.52 11.62 -2.81
C PHE A 186 0.57 12.65 -3.11
N ARG A 187 1.48 12.84 -2.16
CA ARG A 187 2.60 13.77 -2.25
C ARG A 187 3.73 13.26 -1.38
N TYR A 188 4.93 13.78 -1.60
CA TYR A 188 5.99 13.74 -0.58
C TYR A 188 6.57 15.15 -0.43
N GLU A 189 7.17 15.40 0.71
CA GLU A 189 8.11 16.49 0.90
C GLU A 189 9.37 15.94 1.56
N LYS A 190 10.49 16.67 1.40
CA LYS A 190 11.78 16.30 1.97
C LYS A 190 12.23 14.92 1.47
N ASN A 191 13.19 14.31 2.15
CA ASN A 191 13.78 13.03 1.76
C ASN A 191 12.96 11.80 2.20
N THR A 192 11.64 11.90 2.37
CA THR A 192 10.76 10.79 2.80
C THR A 192 9.85 10.31 1.67
N PHE A 193 9.26 9.12 1.83
CA PHE A 193 8.28 8.59 0.88
C PHE A 193 6.87 9.09 1.18
N ASP A 194 5.97 8.77 0.28
CA ASP A 194 4.63 9.32 0.15
C ASP A 194 3.62 8.73 1.12
N ASP A 195 3.83 7.49 1.55
CA ASP A 195 3.07 6.84 2.61
C ASP A 195 3.04 7.68 3.89
N ARG A 196 4.21 8.15 4.33
CA ARG A 196 4.34 9.00 5.51
C ARG A 196 3.50 10.27 5.37
N TRP A 197 3.57 10.93 4.23
CA TRP A 197 2.85 12.18 3.99
C TRP A 197 1.35 11.99 3.82
N PHE A 198 0.94 10.87 3.22
CA PHE A 198 -0.47 10.48 3.18
C PHE A 198 -1.05 10.40 4.59
N PHE A 199 -0.40 9.67 5.51
CA PHE A 199 -0.90 9.53 6.88
C PHE A 199 -0.77 10.82 7.72
N ILE A 200 0.23 11.67 7.45
CA ILE A 200 0.29 13.02 8.03
C ILE A 200 -0.95 13.84 7.61
N ASP A 201 -1.29 13.86 6.32
CA ASP A 201 -2.47 14.59 5.83
C ASP A 201 -3.78 14.06 6.42
N ILE A 202 -3.90 12.74 6.55
CA ILE A 202 -5.02 12.06 7.21
C ILE A 202 -5.14 12.49 8.67
N TYR A 203 -4.03 12.52 9.41
CA TYR A 203 -3.97 12.95 10.80
C TYR A 203 -4.41 14.41 10.96
N HIS A 204 -3.89 15.33 10.14
CA HIS A 204 -4.27 16.75 10.18
C HIS A 204 -5.75 16.98 9.85
N LYS A 205 -6.34 16.12 9.02
CA LYS A 205 -7.78 16.14 8.69
C LYS A 205 -8.65 15.44 9.74
N LYS A 206 -8.05 14.85 10.79
CA LYS A 206 -8.75 14.09 11.84
C LYS A 206 -9.58 12.93 11.27
N ILE A 207 -9.07 12.30 10.21
CA ILE A 207 -9.70 11.13 9.61
C ILE A 207 -9.20 9.90 10.37
N PRO A 208 -10.07 9.08 10.96
CA PRO A 208 -9.65 7.91 11.73
C PRO A 208 -9.08 6.83 10.80
N VAL A 209 -8.01 6.18 11.25
CA VAL A 209 -7.31 5.11 10.53
C VAL A 209 -7.45 3.82 11.32
N PHE A 210 -7.77 2.74 10.63
CA PHE A 210 -7.91 1.43 11.26
C PHE A 210 -6.92 0.43 10.69
N ALA A 211 -6.55 -0.55 11.50
CA ALA A 211 -5.89 -1.77 11.06
C ALA A 211 -6.69 -2.97 11.56
N ASP A 212 -6.77 -4.04 10.76
CA ASP A 212 -7.19 -5.34 11.26
C ASP A 212 -5.95 -6.21 11.44
N THR A 213 -5.54 -6.40 12.70
CA THR A 213 -4.34 -7.17 13.02
C THR A 213 -4.50 -8.67 12.82
N SER A 214 -5.72 -9.17 12.59
CA SER A 214 -5.93 -10.57 12.18
C SER A 214 -5.57 -10.81 10.71
N LEU A 215 -5.57 -9.76 9.88
CA LEU A 215 -5.28 -9.84 8.45
C LEU A 215 -3.80 -9.58 8.18
N LYS A 216 -3.07 -10.62 7.78
CA LYS A 216 -1.62 -10.56 7.55
C LYS A 216 -1.27 -10.92 6.11
N CYS A 217 -0.43 -10.11 5.47
CA CYS A 217 0.04 -10.32 4.11
C CYS A 217 1.49 -10.82 4.11
N LYS A 218 1.82 -11.72 3.17
CA LYS A 218 3.20 -12.10 2.90
C LYS A 218 3.88 -10.94 2.18
N HIS A 219 5.10 -10.57 2.58
CA HIS A 219 5.90 -9.56 1.88
C HIS A 219 7.15 -10.21 1.32
N LEU A 220 7.40 -10.06 0.01
CA LEU A 220 8.51 -10.70 -0.70
C LEU A 220 9.85 -9.95 -0.58
N ILE A 221 10.08 -9.28 0.55
CA ILE A 221 11.28 -8.46 0.77
C ILE A 221 12.59 -9.22 0.54
N HIS A 222 12.66 -10.48 0.97
CA HIS A 222 13.87 -11.30 0.86
C HIS A 222 14.07 -11.93 -0.53
N ASN A 223 13.07 -11.82 -1.43
CA ASN A 223 13.20 -12.27 -2.82
C ASN A 223 13.81 -11.19 -3.72
N ARG A 224 14.05 -9.98 -3.18
CA ARG A 224 14.55 -8.87 -3.98
C ARG A 224 16.04 -9.06 -4.31
N PRO A 225 16.43 -8.92 -5.59
CA PRO A 225 17.81 -9.16 -6.01
C PRO A 225 18.76 -7.96 -5.78
N TYR A 226 18.25 -6.81 -5.32
CA TYR A 226 19.04 -5.59 -5.03
C TYR A 226 18.53 -4.87 -3.77
N PRO A 227 19.42 -4.16 -3.05
CA PRO A 227 19.01 -3.36 -1.89
C PRO A 227 18.25 -2.09 -2.32
N TRP A 228 17.35 -1.57 -1.47
CA TRP A 228 16.67 -0.29 -1.72
C TRP A 228 17.66 0.89 -1.88
N SER A 229 18.84 0.82 -1.25
CA SER A 229 19.87 1.86 -1.33
C SER A 229 20.49 2.00 -2.72
N SER A 230 20.36 0.99 -3.59
CA SER A 230 20.87 1.07 -4.96
C SER A 230 19.90 1.72 -5.95
N ILE A 231 18.69 2.06 -5.50
CA ILE A 231 17.67 2.74 -6.33
C ILE A 231 17.78 4.25 -6.07
N GLN A 232 17.91 5.04 -7.14
CA GLN A 232 17.97 6.49 -7.06
C GLN A 232 16.63 7.04 -6.52
N LYS A 233 16.68 7.63 -5.32
CA LYS A 233 15.51 8.12 -4.57
C LYS A 233 15.13 9.54 -4.96
#